data_AF-A0A2D9XHM6-F1
#
_entry.id   AF-A0A2D9XHM6-F1
#
_cell.length_a   1.000
_cell.length_b   1.000
_cell.length_c   1.000
_cell.angle_alpha   90.00
_cell.angle_beta   90.00
_cell.angle_gamma   90.00
#
_symmetry.space_group_name_H-M   'P 1'
#
loop_
_entity.id
_entity.type
_entity.pdbx_description
1 polymer ?
#
loop_
_entity_poly.entity_id
_entity_poly.type
_entity_poly.pdbx_seq_one_letter_code
_entity_poly.pdbx_strand_id
1 'polypeptide(L)'
;MIDNGGQAISNGASVSDIDSVQNMIDQTMATWGRIDILVNNAGILRDKTFSKLEVSNWHAVLDVHLNGSMNCSKLVWPIMTQQNYGRIVMTTSTSGLFGNFGQSNYGAAKLGLVGFMNTLRFEGAKYNIHTNSIAPIAATRMTLSLPGFEDSAERLAPELVTPAVVFLCSEQAPNGRIIQAAGGRYYSADVRENSGVELGANAKAEDIEANINEILDMSSNVGFLERE
;
A
#
# COMPACT_ATOMS: atom_id res chain seq x y z
N MET A 1 13.15 -21.24 -17.50
CA MET A 1 11.74 -21.70 -17.57
C MET A 1 11.40 -22.21 -16.18
N ILE A 2 10.40 -21.61 -15.52
CA ILE A 2 9.85 -22.14 -14.27
C ILE A 2 8.70 -23.07 -14.65
N ASP A 3 8.52 -24.18 -13.94
CA ASP A 3 7.75 -25.37 -14.36
C ASP A 3 6.27 -25.17 -14.74
N ASN A 4 5.71 -23.96 -14.61
CA ASN A 4 4.31 -23.63 -14.87
C ASN A 4 4.06 -22.64 -16.04
N GLY A 5 5.00 -22.48 -16.98
CA GLY A 5 4.74 -21.78 -18.26
C GLY A 5 4.98 -20.26 -18.29
N GLY A 6 5.67 -19.70 -17.30
CA GLY A 6 6.10 -18.29 -17.27
C GLY A 6 7.57 -18.07 -17.65
N GLN A 7 7.87 -16.88 -18.17
CA GLN A 7 9.24 -16.36 -18.31
C GLN A 7 9.51 -15.33 -17.21
N ALA A 8 10.72 -15.34 -16.64
CA ALA A 8 11.13 -14.40 -15.62
C ALA A 8 12.62 -14.06 -15.78
N ILE A 9 12.98 -12.84 -15.43
CA ILE A 9 14.36 -12.38 -15.27
C ILE A 9 14.52 -11.80 -13.86
N SER A 10 15.71 -11.90 -13.29
CA SER A 10 16.02 -11.29 -12.00
C SER A 10 16.74 -9.96 -12.21
N ASN A 11 16.45 -8.97 -11.38
CA ASN A 11 17.19 -7.72 -11.28
C ASN A 11 17.42 -7.38 -9.80
N GLY A 12 18.63 -6.94 -9.46
CA GLY A 12 19.06 -6.63 -8.09
C GLY A 12 18.94 -5.15 -7.69
N ALA A 13 18.23 -4.33 -8.47
CA ALA A 13 18.07 -2.91 -8.24
C ALA A 13 17.50 -2.62 -6.84
N SER A 14 18.10 -1.65 -6.15
CA SER A 14 17.46 -1.08 -4.97
C SER A 14 16.37 -0.12 -5.43
N VAL A 15 15.14 -0.31 -4.95
CA VAL A 15 14.02 0.60 -5.25
C VAL A 15 14.27 2.02 -4.73
N SER A 16 15.12 2.17 -3.71
CA SER A 16 15.50 3.47 -3.14
C SER A 16 16.46 4.28 -4.02
N ASP A 17 17.01 3.69 -5.08
CA ASP A 17 17.88 4.34 -6.05
C ASP A 17 17.17 4.42 -7.41
N ILE A 18 16.78 5.63 -7.80
CA ILE A 18 15.97 5.85 -9.00
C ILE A 18 16.70 5.43 -10.29
N ASP A 19 18.03 5.57 -10.35
CA ASP A 19 18.82 5.18 -11.52
C ASP A 19 18.88 3.65 -11.65
N SER A 20 19.01 2.95 -10.52
CA SER A 20 18.89 1.49 -10.48
C SER A 20 17.50 1.01 -10.92
N VAL A 21 16.43 1.71 -10.53
CA VAL A 21 15.05 1.40 -10.97
C VAL A 21 14.87 1.66 -12.47
N GLN A 22 15.44 2.74 -13.01
CA GLN A 22 15.42 3.02 -14.45
C GLN A 22 16.07 1.89 -15.24
N ASN A 23 17.26 1.43 -14.82
CA ASN A 23 17.93 0.30 -15.46
C ASN A 23 17.09 -0.99 -15.43
N MET A 24 16.38 -1.24 -14.32
CA MET A 24 15.47 -2.39 -14.20
C MET A 24 14.28 -2.29 -15.19
N ILE A 25 13.71 -1.10 -15.34
CA ILE A 25 12.62 -0.83 -16.28
C ILE A 25 13.10 -0.96 -17.72
N ASP A 26 14.27 -0.42 -18.05
CA ASP A 26 14.87 -0.53 -19.38
C ASP A 26 15.14 -1.99 -19.75
N GLN A 27 15.67 -2.79 -18.82
CA GLN A 27 15.86 -4.22 -19.02
C GLN A 27 14.51 -4.95 -19.27
N THR A 28 13.48 -4.59 -18.51
CA THR A 28 12.13 -5.16 -18.64
C THR A 28 11.54 -4.82 -20.02
N MET A 29 11.64 -3.56 -20.44
CA MET A 29 11.18 -3.09 -21.75
C MET A 29 11.99 -3.72 -22.90
N ALA A 30 13.31 -3.90 -22.76
CA ALA A 30 14.12 -4.57 -23.76
C ALA A 30 13.77 -6.06 -23.91
N THR A 31 13.35 -6.70 -22.81
CA THR A 31 13.02 -8.13 -22.79
C THR A 31 11.62 -8.40 -23.34
N TRP A 32 10.63 -7.60 -22.94
CA TRP A 32 9.22 -7.89 -23.21
C TRP A 32 8.45 -6.77 -23.94
N GLY A 33 9.03 -5.59 -24.09
CA GLY A 33 8.45 -4.47 -24.85
C GLY A 33 7.27 -3.75 -24.18
N ARG A 34 6.90 -4.13 -22.96
CA ARG A 34 5.74 -3.59 -22.23
C ARG A 34 5.87 -3.78 -20.72
N ILE A 35 5.14 -2.98 -19.96
CA ILE A 35 4.95 -3.14 -18.51
C ILE A 35 3.49 -2.90 -18.17
N ASP A 36 2.78 -3.95 -17.77
CA ASP A 36 1.34 -3.90 -17.49
C ASP A 36 1.03 -3.80 -16.00
N ILE A 37 1.88 -4.40 -15.18
CA ILE A 37 1.66 -4.59 -13.74
C ILE A 37 2.89 -4.10 -12.98
N LEU A 38 2.66 -3.33 -11.92
CA LEU A 38 3.68 -2.99 -10.91
C LEU A 38 3.18 -3.41 -9.53
N VAL A 39 3.92 -4.30 -8.86
CA VAL A 39 3.66 -4.67 -7.45
C VAL A 39 4.75 -4.09 -6.57
N ASN A 40 4.44 -2.99 -5.89
CA ASN A 40 5.34 -2.35 -4.93
C ASN A 40 5.33 -3.14 -3.61
N ASN A 41 6.21 -4.14 -3.51
CA ASN A 41 6.33 -5.07 -2.37
C ASN A 41 7.64 -4.93 -1.57
N ALA A 42 8.68 -4.34 -2.14
CA ALA A 42 9.98 -4.18 -1.46
C ALA A 42 9.82 -3.50 -0.09
N GLY A 43 10.53 -4.00 0.93
CA GLY A 43 10.36 -3.52 2.29
C GLY A 43 11.40 -4.03 3.27
N ILE A 44 11.64 -3.23 4.31
CA ILE A 44 12.51 -3.55 5.47
C ILE A 44 11.83 -3.18 6.79
N LEU A 45 12.33 -3.72 7.91
CA LEU A 45 11.95 -3.32 9.27
C LEU A 45 13.12 -2.68 10.02
N ARG A 46 12.82 -1.68 10.85
CA ARG A 46 13.75 -0.99 11.77
C ARG A 46 12.98 -0.56 13.00
N ASP A 47 12.45 -1.55 13.70
CA ASP A 47 11.45 -1.35 14.75
C ASP A 47 12.13 -0.87 16.04
N LYS A 48 11.65 0.28 16.55
CA LYS A 48 12.05 0.91 17.81
C LYS A 48 10.90 1.72 18.34
N THR A 49 10.74 1.76 19.66
CA THR A 49 9.90 2.78 20.30
C THR A 49 10.35 4.16 19.83
N PHE A 50 9.41 5.09 19.60
CA PHE A 50 9.74 6.39 18.99
C PHE A 50 10.89 7.12 19.68
N SER A 51 10.94 7.09 21.02
CA SER A 51 12.03 7.69 21.82
C SER A 51 13.42 7.08 21.61
N LYS A 52 13.49 5.86 21.06
CA LYS A 52 14.73 5.10 20.79
C LYS A 52 14.98 4.94 19.29
N LEU A 53 14.15 5.53 18.44
CA LEU A 53 14.27 5.41 17.00
C LEU A 53 15.37 6.34 16.49
N GLU A 54 16.39 5.76 15.87
CA GLU A 54 17.41 6.53 15.18
C GLU A 54 16.82 7.18 13.92
N VAL A 55 17.14 8.44 13.68
CA VAL A 55 16.64 9.20 12.50
C VAL A 55 17.06 8.52 11.19
N SER A 56 18.23 7.91 11.12
CA SER A 56 18.67 7.12 9.96
C SER A 56 17.77 5.91 9.70
N ASN A 57 17.26 5.26 10.76
CA ASN A 57 16.31 4.16 10.66
C ASN A 57 14.91 4.63 10.23
N TRP A 58 14.54 5.88 10.57
CA TRP A 58 13.35 6.51 9.99
C TRP A 58 13.50 6.66 8.46
N HIS A 59 14.57 7.32 8.01
CA HIS A 59 14.81 7.54 6.58
C HIS A 59 14.91 6.24 5.80
N ALA A 60 15.70 5.26 6.27
CA ALA A 60 15.84 3.98 5.58
C ALA A 60 14.49 3.28 5.33
N VAL A 61 13.57 3.32 6.30
CA VAL A 61 12.23 2.73 6.14
C VAL A 61 11.40 3.54 5.15
N LEU A 62 11.34 4.86 5.25
CA LEU A 62 10.60 5.69 4.29
C LEU A 62 11.17 5.57 2.87
N ASP A 63 12.49 5.52 2.73
CA ASP A 63 13.18 5.46 1.45
C ASP A 63 12.89 4.16 0.70
N VAL A 64 12.93 3.01 1.37
CA VAL A 64 12.61 1.73 0.74
C VAL A 64 11.12 1.61 0.43
N HIS A 65 10.27 1.94 1.40
CA HIS A 65 8.84 1.68 1.27
C HIS A 65 8.13 2.75 0.44
N LEU A 66 8.20 4.02 0.85
CA LEU A 66 7.43 5.10 0.25
C LEU A 66 8.16 5.68 -0.98
N ASN A 67 9.40 6.14 -0.82
CA ASN A 67 10.14 6.72 -1.94
C ASN A 67 10.46 5.66 -3.01
N GLY A 68 10.76 4.42 -2.61
CA GLY A 68 10.98 3.32 -3.55
C GLY A 68 9.74 3.00 -4.39
N SER A 69 8.56 2.93 -3.76
CA SER A 69 7.30 2.77 -4.49
C SER A 69 7.01 3.95 -5.42
N MET A 70 7.34 5.17 -4.99
CA MET A 70 7.24 6.38 -5.82
C MET A 70 8.16 6.30 -7.03
N ASN A 71 9.44 5.96 -6.85
CA ASN A 71 10.43 5.80 -7.94
C ASN A 71 9.93 4.81 -8.99
N CYS A 72 9.54 3.60 -8.57
CA CYS A 72 9.01 2.57 -9.47
C CYS A 72 7.76 3.06 -10.19
N SER A 73 6.80 3.63 -9.46
CA SER A 73 5.54 4.10 -10.05
C SER A 73 5.78 5.24 -11.04
N LYS A 74 6.67 6.20 -10.71
CA LYS A 74 7.00 7.35 -11.56
C LYS A 74 7.55 6.92 -12.92
N LEU A 75 8.42 5.92 -12.92
CA LEU A 75 9.11 5.47 -14.14
C LEU A 75 8.25 4.54 -15.01
N VAL A 76 7.34 3.75 -14.44
CA VAL A 76 6.38 2.96 -15.24
C VAL A 76 5.18 3.77 -15.74
N TRP A 77 4.86 4.89 -15.08
CA TRP A 77 3.68 5.71 -15.40
C TRP A 77 3.57 6.15 -16.87
N PRO A 78 4.61 6.72 -17.52
CA PRO A 78 4.49 7.10 -18.93
C PRO A 78 4.26 5.90 -19.86
N ILE A 79 4.85 4.73 -19.54
CA ILE A 79 4.66 3.49 -20.30
C ILE A 79 3.19 3.05 -20.20
N MET A 80 2.65 2.95 -18.98
CA MET A 80 1.24 2.58 -18.76
C MET A 80 0.26 3.57 -19.39
N THR A 81 0.59 4.87 -19.35
CA THR A 81 -0.20 5.94 -19.98
C THR A 81 -0.26 5.76 -21.49
N GLN A 82 0.87 5.49 -22.13
CA GLN A 82 0.94 5.24 -23.58
C GLN A 82 0.19 3.96 -23.98
N GLN A 83 0.26 2.93 -23.15
CA GLN A 83 -0.44 1.66 -23.36
C GLN A 83 -1.96 1.75 -23.08
N ASN A 84 -2.42 2.81 -22.40
CA ASN A 84 -3.80 2.93 -21.90
C ASN A 84 -4.21 1.69 -21.05
N TYR A 85 -3.25 1.21 -20.25
CA TYR A 85 -3.42 0.08 -19.34
C TYR A 85 -2.35 0.11 -18.25
N GLY A 86 -2.76 -0.10 -17.00
CA GLY A 86 -1.87 -0.36 -15.89
C GLY A 86 -2.56 -0.92 -14.66
N ARG A 87 -1.90 -1.80 -13.91
CA ARG A 87 -2.33 -2.27 -12.59
C ARG A 87 -1.21 -2.10 -11.59
N ILE A 88 -1.39 -1.18 -10.65
CA ILE A 88 -0.40 -0.88 -9.60
C ILE A 88 -0.94 -1.36 -8.26
N VAL A 89 -0.16 -2.19 -7.56
CA VAL A 89 -0.49 -2.68 -6.22
C VAL A 89 0.53 -2.14 -5.22
N MET A 90 0.05 -1.36 -4.27
CA MET A 90 0.84 -0.89 -3.13
C MET A 90 0.74 -1.88 -1.97
N THR A 91 1.86 -2.21 -1.32
CA THR A 91 1.83 -3.07 -0.14
C THR A 91 1.80 -2.23 1.14
N THR A 92 0.60 -1.97 1.69
CA THR A 92 0.44 -1.35 3.01
C THR A 92 0.57 -2.42 4.12
N SER A 93 0.02 -2.19 5.31
CA SER A 93 -0.05 -3.17 6.40
C SER A 93 -1.10 -2.76 7.43
N THR A 94 -1.47 -3.67 8.33
CA THR A 94 -2.26 -3.32 9.52
C THR A 94 -1.55 -2.29 10.41
N SER A 95 -0.22 -2.35 10.53
CA SER A 95 0.56 -1.33 11.25
C SER A 95 0.46 0.06 10.60
N GLY A 96 0.29 0.13 9.27
CA GLY A 96 0.00 1.37 8.56
C GLY A 96 -1.43 1.84 8.83
N LEU A 97 -2.41 0.96 8.68
CA LEU A 97 -3.82 1.30 8.79
C LEU A 97 -4.27 1.64 10.22
N PHE A 98 -3.75 0.94 11.22
CA PHE A 98 -4.24 0.99 12.60
C PHE A 98 -3.17 1.33 13.64
N GLY A 99 -1.91 1.45 13.21
CA GLY A 99 -0.78 1.61 14.10
C GLY A 99 -0.30 0.29 14.71
N ASN A 100 0.97 0.27 15.11
CA ASN A 100 1.56 -0.81 15.90
C ASN A 100 2.68 -0.25 16.78
N PHE A 101 2.77 -0.72 18.02
CA PHE A 101 3.74 -0.22 18.99
C PHE A 101 5.17 -0.47 18.50
N GLY A 102 6.03 0.56 18.53
CA GLY A 102 7.42 0.46 18.07
C GLY A 102 7.61 0.50 16.55
N GLN A 103 6.56 0.78 15.78
CA GLN A 103 6.60 0.82 14.32
C GLN A 103 6.19 2.20 13.77
N SER A 104 6.62 3.30 14.40
CA SER A 104 6.24 4.66 13.97
C SER A 104 6.72 5.01 12.56
N ASN A 105 7.95 4.64 12.20
CA ASN A 105 8.51 4.80 10.85
C ASN A 105 7.78 3.90 9.83
N TYR A 106 7.58 2.63 10.17
CA TYR A 106 6.93 1.66 9.29
C TYR A 106 5.45 1.99 9.07
N GLY A 107 4.72 2.31 10.13
CA GLY A 107 3.33 2.76 10.06
C GLY A 107 3.18 4.02 9.20
N ALA A 108 4.05 5.02 9.41
CA ALA A 108 4.07 6.23 8.58
C ALA A 108 4.31 5.92 7.09
N ALA A 109 5.31 5.09 6.78
CA ALA A 109 5.60 4.71 5.40
C ALA A 109 4.43 3.92 4.76
N LYS A 110 3.85 2.97 5.49
CA LYS A 110 2.78 2.09 4.98
C LYS A 110 1.45 2.83 4.79
N LEU A 111 1.09 3.76 5.68
CA LEU A 111 -0.10 4.59 5.47
C LEU A 111 0.15 5.68 4.41
N GLY A 112 1.38 6.18 4.29
CA GLY A 112 1.80 7.07 3.20
C GLY A 112 1.55 6.47 1.81
N LEU A 113 1.72 5.16 1.66
CA LEU A 113 1.37 4.44 0.42
C LEU A 113 -0.13 4.45 0.11
N VAL A 114 -0.99 4.43 1.13
CA VAL A 114 -2.44 4.56 0.96
C VAL A 114 -2.79 5.98 0.50
N GLY A 115 -2.16 7.00 1.10
CA GLY A 115 -2.28 8.39 0.65
C GLY A 115 -1.84 8.55 -0.81
N PHE A 116 -0.71 7.94 -1.18
CA PHE A 116 -0.21 7.95 -2.56
C PHE A 116 -1.17 7.26 -3.54
N MET A 117 -1.67 6.07 -3.20
CA MET A 117 -2.70 5.36 -3.97
C MET A 117 -3.97 6.21 -4.16
N ASN A 118 -4.43 6.89 -3.11
CA ASN A 118 -5.65 7.71 -3.15
C ASN A 118 -5.57 8.83 -4.18
N THR A 119 -4.37 9.33 -4.50
CA THR A 119 -4.16 10.31 -5.57
C THR A 119 -4.01 9.62 -6.93
N LEU A 120 -3.14 8.61 -7.02
CA LEU A 120 -2.86 7.93 -8.31
C LEU A 120 -4.10 7.31 -8.95
N ARG A 121 -5.08 6.84 -8.15
CA ARG A 121 -6.34 6.32 -8.69
C ARG A 121 -7.08 7.33 -9.57
N PHE A 122 -7.01 8.62 -9.25
CA PHE A 122 -7.66 9.69 -10.02
C PHE A 122 -6.82 10.07 -11.24
N GLU A 123 -5.51 10.24 -11.07
CA GLU A 123 -4.61 10.60 -12.16
C GLU A 123 -4.55 9.53 -13.26
N GLY A 124 -4.66 8.26 -12.86
CA GLY A 124 -4.58 7.10 -13.75
C GLY A 124 -5.90 6.68 -14.39
N ALA A 125 -7.06 7.11 -13.84
CA ALA A 125 -8.37 6.59 -14.25
C ALA A 125 -8.65 6.74 -15.75
N LYS A 126 -8.34 7.91 -16.34
CA LYS A 126 -8.55 8.18 -17.77
C LYS A 126 -7.66 7.35 -18.71
N TYR A 127 -6.63 6.70 -18.16
CA TYR A 127 -5.67 5.86 -18.89
C TYR A 127 -5.82 4.38 -18.55
N ASN A 128 -6.93 3.98 -17.89
CA ASN A 128 -7.14 2.61 -17.40
C ASN A 128 -5.97 2.10 -16.54
N ILE A 129 -5.38 3.00 -15.75
CA ILE A 129 -4.38 2.69 -14.74
C ILE A 129 -5.07 2.62 -13.39
N HIS A 130 -5.22 1.42 -12.84
CA HIS A 130 -5.82 1.22 -11.53
C HIS A 130 -4.73 1.08 -10.48
N THR A 131 -4.88 1.79 -9.37
CA THR A 131 -3.98 1.69 -8.22
C THR A 131 -4.76 1.21 -7.01
N ASN A 132 -4.38 0.07 -6.45
CA ASN A 132 -4.98 -0.51 -5.25
C ASN A 132 -3.90 -0.79 -4.21
N SER A 133 -4.32 -1.17 -3.00
CA SER A 133 -3.39 -1.61 -1.97
C SER A 133 -3.78 -2.97 -1.38
N ILE A 134 -2.75 -3.74 -1.04
CA ILE A 134 -2.88 -4.95 -0.22
C ILE A 134 -2.33 -4.66 1.17
N ALA A 135 -3.05 -5.10 2.21
CA ALA A 135 -2.61 -5.14 3.60
C ALA A 135 -2.43 -6.60 4.03
N PRO A 136 -1.24 -7.20 3.77
CA PRO A 136 -1.02 -8.60 4.07
C PRO A 136 -0.72 -8.85 5.54
N ILE A 137 -1.15 -10.00 6.04
CA ILE A 137 -0.60 -10.64 7.23
C ILE A 137 -0.11 -12.01 6.79
N ALA A 138 1.21 -12.15 6.67
CA ALA A 138 1.85 -13.39 6.26
C ALA A 138 3.07 -13.68 7.13
N ALA A 139 3.32 -14.96 7.38
CA ALA A 139 4.55 -15.47 7.96
C ALA A 139 5.64 -15.46 6.88
N THR A 140 6.59 -14.55 7.00
CA THR A 140 7.73 -14.38 6.10
C THR A 140 9.00 -14.27 6.92
N ARG A 141 10.17 -14.33 6.29
CA ARG A 141 11.45 -14.02 6.96
C ARG A 141 11.42 -12.68 7.73
N MET A 142 10.62 -11.72 7.28
CA MET A 142 10.46 -10.41 7.93
C MET A 142 9.60 -10.47 9.21
N THR A 143 8.65 -11.39 9.31
CA THR A 143 7.61 -11.41 10.38
C THR A 143 7.72 -12.60 11.33
N LEU A 144 8.40 -13.68 10.94
CA LEU A 144 8.56 -14.89 11.76
C LEU A 144 9.27 -14.65 13.11
N SER A 145 10.07 -13.58 13.21
CA SER A 145 10.73 -13.20 14.47
C SER A 145 9.88 -12.31 15.37
N LEU A 146 8.65 -11.95 14.97
CA LEU A 146 7.76 -11.10 15.74
C LEU A 146 6.89 -11.97 16.68
N PRO A 147 6.55 -11.49 17.89
CA PRO A 147 5.63 -12.18 18.80
C PRO A 147 4.26 -12.45 18.15
N GLY A 148 3.69 -13.63 18.37
CA GLY A 148 2.38 -14.04 17.84
C GLY A 148 2.42 -14.71 16.46
N PHE A 149 3.61 -14.88 15.88
CA PHE A 149 3.85 -15.63 14.64
C PHE A 149 4.42 -17.03 14.90
N GLU A 150 4.54 -17.46 16.16
CA GLU A 150 4.92 -18.83 16.50
C GLU A 150 3.95 -19.83 15.86
N ASP A 151 4.48 -20.89 15.22
CA ASP A 151 3.71 -21.93 14.53
C ASP A 151 2.69 -21.42 13.48
N SER A 152 2.89 -20.20 12.98
CA SER A 152 1.96 -19.57 12.02
C SER A 152 2.29 -19.83 10.56
N ALA A 153 3.38 -20.55 10.26
CA ALA A 153 3.93 -20.70 8.90
C ALA A 153 2.90 -21.24 7.89
N GLU A 154 2.13 -22.26 8.25
CA GLU A 154 1.08 -22.80 7.38
C GLU A 154 -0.17 -21.90 7.36
N ARG A 155 -0.63 -21.45 8.54
CA ARG A 155 -1.85 -20.66 8.69
C ARG A 155 -1.75 -19.27 8.06
N LEU A 156 -0.56 -18.70 8.01
CA LEU A 156 -0.26 -17.38 7.44
C LEU A 156 0.72 -17.50 6.28
N ALA A 157 0.69 -18.62 5.55
CA ALA A 157 1.55 -18.82 4.39
C ALA A 157 1.40 -17.67 3.37
N PRO A 158 2.49 -17.11 2.82
CA PRO A 158 2.45 -16.02 1.84
C PRO A 158 1.54 -16.32 0.63
N GLU A 159 1.44 -17.59 0.26
CA GLU A 159 0.59 -18.08 -0.82
C GLU A 159 -0.89 -17.77 -0.58
N LEU A 160 -1.33 -17.58 0.67
CA LEU A 160 -2.70 -17.21 1.01
C LEU A 160 -3.00 -15.72 0.73
N VAL A 161 -1.96 -14.91 0.54
CA VAL A 161 -2.07 -13.50 0.10
C VAL A 161 -2.09 -13.39 -1.43
N THR A 162 -1.36 -14.27 -2.12
CA THR A 162 -1.19 -14.23 -3.59
C THR A 162 -2.50 -14.09 -4.38
N PRO A 163 -3.60 -14.82 -4.08
CA PRO A 163 -4.86 -14.66 -4.81
C PRO A 163 -5.39 -13.23 -4.84
N ALA A 164 -5.27 -12.49 -3.72
CA ALA A 164 -5.71 -11.10 -3.66
C ALA A 164 -4.81 -10.19 -4.50
N VAL A 165 -3.50 -10.39 -4.48
CA VAL A 165 -2.56 -9.62 -5.32
C VAL A 165 -2.84 -9.88 -6.80
N VAL A 166 -2.99 -11.15 -7.20
CA VAL A 166 -3.31 -11.53 -8.58
C VAL A 166 -4.63 -10.90 -9.03
N PHE A 167 -5.66 -10.92 -8.18
CA PHE A 167 -6.93 -10.26 -8.49
C PHE A 167 -6.79 -8.75 -8.65
N LEU A 168 -6.03 -8.08 -7.76
CA LEU A 168 -5.75 -6.64 -7.86
C LEU A 168 -4.90 -6.26 -9.09
N CYS A 169 -4.23 -7.24 -9.70
CA CYS A 169 -3.50 -7.10 -10.96
C CYS A 169 -4.32 -7.50 -12.20
N SER A 170 -5.57 -7.94 -12.04
CA SER A 170 -6.44 -8.35 -13.15
C SER A 170 -7.13 -7.16 -13.82
N GLU A 171 -7.68 -7.36 -15.02
CA GLU A 171 -8.51 -6.35 -15.67
C GLU A 171 -9.74 -5.96 -14.84
N GLN A 172 -10.28 -6.91 -14.06
CA GLN A 172 -11.44 -6.76 -13.18
C GLN A 172 -11.09 -6.13 -11.82
N ALA A 173 -9.82 -5.78 -11.59
CA ALA A 173 -9.41 -5.11 -10.38
C ALA A 173 -10.20 -3.80 -10.19
N PRO A 174 -10.63 -3.50 -8.95
CA PRO A 174 -11.21 -2.19 -8.64
C PRO A 174 -10.17 -1.08 -8.81
N ASN A 175 -10.51 0.16 -8.48
CA ASN A 175 -9.56 1.26 -8.42
C ASN A 175 -9.65 1.98 -7.08
N GLY A 176 -8.53 2.16 -6.38
CA GLY A 176 -8.46 2.86 -5.11
C GLY A 176 -8.94 2.08 -3.88
N ARG A 177 -8.96 0.74 -3.92
CA ARG A 177 -9.41 -0.10 -2.80
C ARG A 177 -8.25 -0.74 -2.05
N ILE A 178 -8.47 -1.04 -0.78
CA ILE A 178 -7.51 -1.76 0.08
C ILE A 178 -8.10 -3.13 0.43
N ILE A 179 -7.39 -4.20 0.07
CA ILE A 179 -7.73 -5.56 0.48
C ILE A 179 -6.77 -6.00 1.58
N GLN A 180 -7.29 -6.35 2.74
CA GLN A 180 -6.52 -7.08 3.75
C GLN A 180 -6.58 -8.58 3.46
N ALA A 181 -5.46 -9.27 3.55
CA ALA A 181 -5.39 -10.71 3.29
C ALA A 181 -4.57 -11.41 4.39
N ALA A 182 -5.20 -12.38 5.08
CA ALA A 182 -4.58 -13.10 6.19
C ALA A 182 -5.18 -14.50 6.31
N GLY A 183 -4.36 -15.55 6.13
CA GLY A 183 -4.78 -16.93 6.37
C GLY A 183 -6.05 -17.37 5.65
N GLY A 184 -6.19 -16.99 4.37
CA GLY A 184 -7.37 -17.31 3.55
C GLY A 184 -8.60 -16.43 3.81
N ARG A 185 -8.48 -15.41 4.67
CA ARG A 185 -9.53 -14.42 4.94
C ARG A 185 -9.19 -13.11 4.24
N TYR A 186 -10.21 -12.48 3.64
CA TYR A 186 -10.07 -11.23 2.88
C TYR A 186 -11.04 -10.19 3.41
N TYR A 187 -10.58 -8.96 3.60
CA TYR A 187 -11.37 -7.85 4.11
C TYR A 187 -11.16 -6.60 3.25
N SER A 188 -12.15 -5.71 3.22
CA SER A 188 -11.96 -4.37 2.69
C SER A 188 -11.59 -3.42 3.83
N ALA A 189 -10.63 -2.54 3.58
CA ALA A 189 -10.31 -1.41 4.45
C ALA A 189 -10.35 -0.10 3.65
N ASP A 190 -10.70 0.99 4.33
CA ASP A 190 -10.81 2.32 3.73
C ASP A 190 -10.75 3.41 4.81
N VAL A 191 -10.52 4.65 4.36
CA VAL A 191 -10.61 5.85 5.21
C VAL A 191 -12.03 6.40 5.07
N ARG A 192 -12.69 6.66 6.20
CA ARG A 192 -14.09 7.09 6.25
C ARG A 192 -14.26 8.36 7.07
N GLU A 193 -15.29 9.11 6.75
CA GLU A 193 -15.75 10.29 7.48
C GLU A 193 -17.26 10.15 7.73
N ASN A 194 -17.72 10.61 8.89
CA ASN A 194 -19.14 10.61 9.26
C ASN A 194 -19.86 11.85 8.69
N SER A 195 -21.12 12.04 9.08
CA SER A 195 -21.90 13.21 8.66
C SER A 195 -21.48 14.51 9.34
N GLY A 196 -20.74 14.43 10.46
CA GLY A 196 -20.30 15.59 11.23
C GLY A 196 -21.46 16.40 11.83
N VAL A 197 -21.14 17.62 12.26
CA VAL A 197 -22.09 18.61 12.80
C VAL A 197 -21.85 19.98 12.16
N GLU A 198 -22.89 20.76 11.94
CA GLU A 198 -22.80 22.12 11.39
C GLU A 198 -22.85 23.15 12.53
N LEU A 199 -21.68 23.68 12.93
CA LEU A 199 -21.56 24.66 14.02
C LEU A 199 -21.46 26.12 13.53
N GLY A 200 -21.29 26.31 12.21
CA GLY A 200 -21.17 27.63 11.58
C GLY A 200 -19.80 28.31 11.77
N ALA A 201 -19.61 29.42 11.05
CA ALA A 201 -18.31 30.09 10.90
C ALA A 201 -17.72 30.71 12.18
N ASN A 202 -18.51 30.84 13.26
CA ASN A 202 -18.09 31.42 14.54
C ASN A 202 -17.92 30.38 15.65
N ALA A 203 -17.87 29.09 15.29
CA ALA A 203 -17.70 28.00 16.25
C ALA A 203 -16.45 28.18 17.13
N LYS A 204 -16.60 27.83 18.40
CA LYS A 204 -15.55 27.88 19.41
C LYS A 204 -15.19 26.47 19.87
N ALA A 205 -14.11 26.37 20.65
CA ALA A 205 -13.69 25.07 21.21
C ALA A 205 -14.78 24.46 22.11
N GLU A 206 -15.53 25.29 22.83
CA GLU A 206 -16.64 24.86 23.69
C GLU A 206 -17.80 24.25 22.89
N ASP A 207 -18.05 24.77 21.67
CA ASP A 207 -19.07 24.19 20.79
C ASP A 207 -18.65 22.79 20.30
N ILE A 208 -17.35 22.58 20.05
CA ILE A 208 -16.81 21.26 19.72
C ILE A 208 -16.93 20.31 20.92
N GLU A 209 -16.55 20.75 22.12
CA GLU A 209 -16.65 19.95 23.34
C GLU A 209 -18.10 19.54 23.61
N ALA A 210 -19.05 20.46 23.44
CA ALA A 210 -20.48 20.19 23.62
C ALA A 210 -21.03 19.15 22.63
N ASN A 211 -20.43 19.03 21.44
CA ASN A 211 -20.87 18.13 20.37
C ASN A 211 -19.91 16.96 20.11
N ILE A 212 -18.92 16.72 20.98
CA ILE A 212 -17.82 15.78 20.71
C ILE A 212 -18.30 14.34 20.47
N ASN A 213 -19.38 13.91 21.13
CA ASN A 213 -19.93 12.57 20.95
C ASN A 213 -20.51 12.37 19.55
N GLU A 214 -21.18 13.39 19.00
CA GLU A 214 -21.75 13.33 17.64
C GLU A 214 -20.64 13.46 16.58
N ILE A 215 -19.66 14.36 16.81
CA ILE A 215 -18.49 14.52 15.95
C ILE A 215 -17.70 13.20 15.83
N LEU A 216 -17.59 12.43 16.91
CA LEU A 216 -16.85 11.16 16.93
C LEU A 216 -17.72 9.93 16.59
N ASP A 217 -19.03 10.09 16.38
CA ASP A 217 -19.90 8.94 16.09
C ASP A 217 -19.70 8.46 14.65
N MET A 218 -19.16 7.26 14.51
CA MET A 218 -18.94 6.60 13.23
C MET A 218 -20.05 5.59 12.87
N SER A 219 -21.17 5.55 13.60
CA SER A 219 -22.29 4.63 13.31
C SER A 219 -22.90 4.87 11.92
N SER A 220 -22.97 6.13 11.49
CA SER A 220 -23.29 6.56 10.12
C SER A 220 -22.06 7.18 9.45
N ASN A 221 -21.27 6.37 8.77
CA ASN A 221 -20.13 6.82 7.98
C ASN A 221 -20.33 6.52 6.50
N VAL A 222 -19.86 7.44 5.65
CA VAL A 222 -19.85 7.26 4.20
C VAL A 222 -18.39 7.33 3.78
N GLY A 223 -17.89 6.26 3.17
CA GLY A 223 -16.54 6.31 2.63
C GLY A 223 -16.49 7.27 1.45
N PHE A 224 -15.31 7.85 1.21
CA PHE A 224 -15.15 8.86 0.16
C PHE A 224 -15.50 8.32 -1.23
N LEU A 225 -15.33 7.02 -1.46
CA LEU A 225 -15.64 6.36 -2.73
C LEU A 225 -17.14 6.10 -2.92
N GLU A 226 -17.93 6.27 -1.86
CA GLU A 226 -19.39 6.09 -1.84
C GLU A 226 -20.13 7.44 -1.87
N ARG A 227 -19.40 8.57 -1.93
CA ARG A 227 -19.98 9.90 -2.13
C ARG A 227 -20.23 10.10 -3.63
N GLU A 228 -21.51 10.21 -4.01
CA GLU A 228 -21.93 10.64 -5.35
C GLU A 228 -21.58 12.11 -5.63
#